data_AF-A0A7D5MM42-F1
#
_entry.id   AF-A0A7D5MM42-F1
#
_cell.length_a   1.000
_cell.length_b   1.000
_cell.length_c   1.000
_cell.angle_alpha   90.00
_cell.angle_beta   90.00
_cell.angle_gamma   90.00
#
_symmetry.space_group_name_H-M   'P 1'
#
loop_
_entity.id
_entity.type
_entity.pdbx_description
1 polymer ?
#
loop_
_entity_poly.entity_id
_entity_poly.type
_entity_poly.pdbx_seq_one_letter_code
_entity_poly.pdbx_strand_id
1 'polypeptide(L)'
;MKKFILLVGLLCASFALKSQSITKTTSSVVWGTVCPVSATWYEVSVPSGLTSCEIVWSATNGQATRDVNNQRKAKVEWNDTPGASGTVTATFVGCSNEDSNGTTASKTELILSVKTNHGVRLVIRLM
;
A
#
# COMPACT_ATOMS: atom_id res chain seq x y z
N MET A 1 39.96 -34.85 -10.18
CA MET A 1 38.86 -34.07 -10.81
C MET A 1 37.66 -34.07 -9.89
N LYS A 2 37.13 -32.86 -9.63
CA LYS A 2 35.73 -32.52 -9.29
C LYS A 2 35.03 -33.37 -8.22
N LYS A 3 35.21 -32.96 -6.96
CA LYS A 3 34.18 -33.07 -5.92
C LYS A 3 33.96 -31.65 -5.39
N PHE A 4 32.78 -31.39 -4.83
CA PHE A 4 32.25 -30.07 -4.46
C PHE A 4 31.60 -29.30 -5.62
N ILE A 5 30.49 -28.61 -5.30
CA ILE A 5 29.55 -27.93 -6.19
C ILE A 5 28.45 -28.83 -6.75
N LEU A 6 27.52 -29.28 -5.89
CA LEU A 6 26.16 -29.65 -6.35
C LEU A 6 25.09 -29.62 -5.24
N LEU A 7 25.30 -28.86 -4.15
CA LEU A 7 24.36 -28.87 -3.02
C LEU A 7 24.07 -27.50 -2.38
N VAL A 8 24.33 -26.39 -3.08
CA VAL A 8 24.02 -25.03 -2.58
C VAL A 8 22.95 -24.32 -3.44
N GLY A 9 22.42 -24.98 -4.48
CA GLY A 9 21.44 -24.39 -5.39
C GLY A 9 19.97 -24.50 -4.97
N LEU A 10 19.63 -25.31 -3.96
CA LEU A 10 18.23 -25.68 -3.68
C LEU A 10 17.55 -24.94 -2.50
N LEU A 11 18.27 -24.04 -1.80
CA LEU A 11 17.74 -23.39 -0.60
C LEU A 11 17.25 -21.94 -0.80
N CYS A 12 17.40 -21.38 -2.00
CA CYS A 12 16.94 -20.00 -2.27
C CYS A 12 15.54 -19.90 -2.92
N ALA A 13 14.87 -21.02 -3.21
CA ALA A 13 13.60 -21.00 -3.96
C ALA A 13 12.35 -20.67 -3.12
N SER A 14 12.44 -20.63 -1.78
CA SER A 14 11.26 -20.68 -0.92
C SER A 14 10.75 -19.34 -0.39
N PHE A 15 11.41 -18.21 -0.69
CA PHE A 15 11.06 -16.91 -0.09
C PHE A 15 10.26 -15.96 -1.00
N ALA A 16 9.86 -16.37 -2.20
CA ALA A 16 9.19 -15.49 -3.17
C ALA A 16 7.67 -15.28 -2.94
N LEU A 17 7.08 -15.86 -1.89
CA LEU A 17 5.62 -15.94 -1.74
C LEU A 17 4.95 -14.81 -0.93
N LYS A 18 5.68 -13.80 -0.42
CA LYS A 18 5.08 -12.65 0.31
C LYS A 18 5.66 -11.29 -0.10
N SER A 19 5.61 -10.98 -1.39
CA SER A 19 6.10 -9.71 -1.97
C SER A 19 4.94 -8.77 -2.37
N GLN A 20 3.87 -8.69 -1.56
CA GLN A 20 2.80 -7.73 -1.82
C GLN A 20 3.23 -6.35 -1.33
N SER A 21 3.04 -5.33 -2.15
CA SER A 21 3.39 -3.95 -1.82
C SER A 21 2.33 -2.98 -2.35
N ILE A 22 2.01 -1.96 -1.55
CA ILE A 22 1.12 -0.88 -1.97
C ILE A 22 1.95 0.32 -2.42
N THR A 23 1.68 0.76 -3.65
CA THR A 23 2.28 1.94 -4.26
C THR A 23 1.23 3.03 -4.36
N LYS A 24 1.60 4.24 -3.93
CA LYS A 24 0.77 5.43 -4.14
C LYS A 24 0.99 5.89 -5.58
N THR A 25 -0.08 5.98 -6.36
CA THR A 25 0.03 6.37 -7.78
C THR A 25 0.04 7.88 -7.95
N THR A 26 -0.42 8.64 -6.95
CA THR A 26 -0.34 10.10 -6.93
C THR A 26 1.01 10.53 -6.35
N SER A 27 1.73 11.40 -7.07
CA SER A 27 2.99 11.96 -6.58
C SER A 27 2.75 12.87 -5.37
N SER A 28 3.56 12.72 -4.33
CA SER A 28 3.61 13.65 -3.18
C SER A 28 4.95 14.36 -3.15
N VAL A 29 4.94 15.61 -2.70
CA VAL A 29 6.16 16.44 -2.58
C VAL A 29 7.10 15.87 -1.52
N VAL A 30 6.55 15.24 -0.48
CA VAL A 30 7.30 14.56 0.58
C VAL A 30 6.91 13.09 0.57
N TRP A 31 7.91 12.21 0.70
CA TRP A 31 7.67 10.78 0.74
C TRP A 31 6.99 10.37 2.05
N GLY A 32 6.06 9.42 1.97
CA GLY A 32 5.31 8.94 3.14
C GLY A 32 4.30 9.95 3.69
N THR A 33 3.89 10.97 2.92
CA THR A 33 2.87 11.94 3.32
C THR A 33 1.70 12.02 2.35
N VAL A 34 0.53 12.41 2.87
CA VAL A 34 -0.72 12.59 2.09
C VAL A 34 -1.42 13.89 2.47
N CYS A 35 -2.11 14.49 1.50
CA CYS A 35 -2.95 15.66 1.72
C CYS A 35 -4.42 15.22 1.77
N PRO A 36 -5.17 15.55 2.84
CA PRO A 36 -6.57 15.13 3.01
C PRO A 36 -7.55 15.80 2.04
N VAL A 37 -7.20 16.96 1.48
CA VAL A 37 -8.04 17.72 0.52
C VAL A 37 -8.25 17.03 -0.82
N SER A 38 -7.45 16.01 -1.16
CA SER A 38 -7.56 15.31 -2.43
C SER A 38 -7.53 13.80 -2.23
N ALA A 39 -8.51 13.12 -2.81
CA ALA A 39 -8.52 11.67 -2.85
C ALA A 39 -7.22 11.14 -3.51
N THR A 40 -6.60 10.15 -2.87
CA THR A 40 -5.31 9.59 -3.29
C THR A 40 -5.52 8.18 -3.81
N TRP A 41 -4.90 7.87 -4.95
CA TRP A 41 -4.99 6.55 -5.55
C TRP A 41 -3.82 5.67 -5.13
N TYR A 42 -4.14 4.42 -4.82
CA TYR A 42 -3.19 3.38 -4.44
C TYR A 42 -3.37 2.17 -5.34
N GLU A 43 -2.27 1.45 -5.56
CA GLU A 43 -2.23 0.20 -6.32
C GLU A 43 -1.45 -0.85 -5.54
N VAL A 44 -1.99 -2.07 -5.45
CA VAL A 44 -1.30 -3.21 -4.83
C VAL A 44 -0.67 -4.11 -5.90
N SER A 45 0.58 -4.51 -5.68
CA SER A 45 1.22 -5.54 -6.49
C SER A 45 0.66 -6.92 -6.11
N VAL A 46 0.24 -7.68 -7.12
CA VAL A 46 -0.37 -9.01 -6.93
C VAL A 46 0.58 -10.07 -7.50
N PRO A 47 1.21 -10.89 -6.64
CA PRO A 47 2.04 -12.00 -7.11
C PRO A 47 1.18 -13.05 -7.82
N SER A 48 1.79 -13.85 -8.70
CA SER A 48 1.10 -14.83 -9.55
C SER A 48 0.23 -15.83 -8.77
N GLY A 49 0.61 -16.17 -7.53
CA GLY A 49 -0.16 -17.07 -6.67
C GLY A 49 -1.43 -16.47 -6.05
N LEU A 50 -1.67 -15.17 -6.20
CA LEU A 50 -2.80 -14.43 -5.61
C LEU A 50 -3.66 -13.72 -6.68
N THR A 51 -3.46 -14.00 -7.97
CA THR A 51 -4.17 -13.28 -9.04
C THR A 51 -5.66 -13.57 -9.09
N SER A 52 -6.10 -14.69 -8.54
CA SER A 52 -7.51 -15.10 -8.45
C SER A 52 -8.18 -14.66 -7.16
N CYS A 53 -7.44 -14.07 -6.20
CA CYS A 53 -8.03 -13.58 -4.96
C CYS A 53 -8.97 -12.41 -5.24
N GLU A 54 -10.02 -12.29 -4.42
CA GLU A 54 -10.69 -11.01 -4.23
C GLU A 54 -9.80 -10.10 -3.38
N ILE A 55 -9.80 -8.81 -3.70
CA ILE A 55 -9.04 -7.79 -2.96
C ILE A 55 -10.01 -6.85 -2.24
N VAL A 56 -9.97 -6.91 -0.91
CA VAL A 56 -10.72 -6.03 -0.03
C VAL A 56 -9.82 -4.90 0.44
N TRP A 57 -10.29 -3.66 0.30
CA TRP A 57 -9.53 -2.46 0.69
C TRP A 57 -10.10 -1.85 1.96
N SER A 58 -9.21 -1.40 2.85
CA SER A 58 -9.57 -0.61 4.03
C SER A 58 -8.56 0.51 4.26
N ALA A 59 -8.97 1.52 5.02
CA ALA A 59 -8.09 2.60 5.47
C ALA A 59 -8.39 2.97 6.93
N THR A 60 -7.36 3.35 7.68
CA THR A 60 -7.48 4.01 8.98
C THR A 60 -7.31 5.51 8.80
N ASN A 61 -8.05 6.35 9.55
CA ASN A 61 -8.04 7.80 9.34
C ASN A 61 -8.40 8.23 7.90
N GLY A 62 -9.23 7.45 7.23
CA GLY A 62 -9.76 7.72 5.90
C GLY A 62 -10.73 6.64 5.45
N GLN A 63 -11.27 6.80 4.26
CA GLN A 63 -12.17 5.83 3.64
C GLN A 63 -11.58 5.32 2.33
N ALA A 64 -11.39 4.00 2.23
CA ALA A 64 -10.95 3.35 1.00
C ALA A 64 -12.15 2.90 0.16
N THR A 65 -12.12 3.20 -1.13
CA THR A 65 -13.10 2.76 -2.12
C THR A 65 -12.36 2.06 -3.27
N ARG A 66 -12.70 0.80 -3.53
CA ARG A 66 -12.12 0.02 -4.64
C ARG A 66 -12.48 0.64 -6.00
N ASP A 67 -11.55 0.60 -6.95
CA ASP A 67 -11.87 0.89 -8.35
C ASP A 67 -12.80 -0.22 -8.91
N VAL A 68 -13.89 0.19 -9.56
CA VAL A 68 -14.87 -0.72 -10.16
C VAL A 68 -14.30 -1.47 -11.36
N ASN A 69 -13.31 -0.91 -12.04
CA ASN A 69 -12.69 -1.49 -13.24
C ASN A 69 -11.39 -2.24 -12.95
N ASN A 70 -10.81 -2.07 -11.76
CA ASN A 70 -9.54 -2.70 -11.38
C ASN A 70 -9.44 -2.93 -9.88
N GLN A 71 -9.71 -4.15 -9.40
CA GLN A 71 -9.64 -4.48 -7.98
C GLN A 71 -8.27 -4.24 -7.31
N ARG A 72 -7.19 -4.13 -8.10
CA ARG A 72 -5.84 -3.82 -7.60
C ARG A 72 -5.66 -2.36 -7.24
N LYS A 73 -6.65 -1.51 -7.52
CA LYS A 73 -6.62 -0.08 -7.26
C LYS A 73 -7.71 0.31 -6.27
N ALA A 74 -7.37 1.26 -5.42
CA ALA A 74 -8.33 1.91 -4.53
C ALA A 74 -8.05 3.40 -4.41
N LYS A 75 -9.14 4.15 -4.29
CA LYS A 75 -9.14 5.56 -3.93
C LYS A 75 -9.30 5.67 -2.42
N VAL A 76 -8.41 6.40 -1.77
CA VAL A 76 -8.54 6.73 -0.34
C VAL A 76 -8.79 8.22 -0.17
N GLU A 77 -9.89 8.54 0.50
CA GLU A 77 -10.21 9.88 0.97
C GLU A 77 -9.77 9.96 2.43
N TRP A 78 -8.67 10.68 2.68
CA TRP A 78 -8.09 10.80 4.02
C TRP A 78 -8.84 11.85 4.83
N ASN A 79 -9.07 11.57 6.12
CA ASN A 79 -9.64 12.54 7.04
C ASN A 79 -8.64 13.67 7.26
N ASP A 80 -9.11 14.92 7.38
CA ASP A 80 -8.25 16.05 7.73
C ASP A 80 -7.90 16.03 9.22
N THR A 81 -7.00 15.12 9.58
CA THR A 81 -6.45 14.97 10.93
C THR A 81 -4.94 15.21 10.89
N PRO A 82 -4.50 16.48 10.94
CA PRO A 82 -3.09 16.85 10.90
C PRO A 82 -2.21 16.06 11.89
N GLY A 83 -1.11 15.51 11.38
CA GLY A 83 -0.14 14.79 12.21
C GLY A 83 -0.55 13.37 12.58
N ALA A 84 -1.75 12.92 12.19
CA ALA A 84 -2.14 11.53 12.33
C ALA A 84 -1.51 10.66 11.24
N SER A 85 -1.26 9.40 11.57
CA SER A 85 -0.88 8.37 10.60
C SER A 85 -2.13 7.71 10.04
N GLY A 86 -2.25 7.65 8.72
CA GLY A 86 -3.26 6.87 8.02
C GLY A 86 -2.62 5.63 7.40
N THR A 87 -3.26 4.47 7.52
CA THR A 87 -2.80 3.23 6.92
C THR A 87 -3.83 2.74 5.92
N VAL A 88 -3.40 2.51 4.68
CA VAL A 88 -4.20 1.80 3.66
C VAL A 88 -3.78 0.34 3.66
N THR A 89 -4.77 -0.56 3.62
CA THR A 89 -4.56 -2.01 3.64
C THR A 89 -5.34 -2.66 2.52
N ALA A 90 -4.67 -3.56 1.79
CA ALA A 90 -5.27 -4.48 0.84
C ALA A 90 -5.21 -5.89 1.41
N THR A 91 -6.36 -6.54 1.56
CA THR A 91 -6.50 -7.91 2.03
C THR A 91 -6.92 -8.79 0.85
N PHE A 92 -6.09 -9.77 0.55
CA PHE A 92 -6.37 -10.83 -0.41
C PHE A 92 -7.20 -11.91 0.31
N VAL A 93 -8.41 -12.18 -0.21
CA VAL A 93 -9.36 -13.16 0.35
C VAL A 93 -9.85 -14.15 -0.72
N GLY A 94 -10.26 -15.34 -0.29
CA GLY A 94 -10.90 -16.34 -1.13
C GLY A 94 -9.94 -17.05 -2.10
N CYS A 95 -8.65 -17.16 -1.79
CA CYS A 95 -7.69 -17.83 -2.66
C CYS A 95 -7.00 -19.06 -2.07
N SER A 96 -6.57 -19.96 -2.96
CA SER A 96 -6.05 -21.30 -2.62
C SER A 96 -4.77 -21.29 -1.77
N ASN A 97 -4.05 -20.17 -1.76
CA ASN A 97 -2.74 -20.02 -1.11
C ASN A 97 -2.70 -18.86 -0.10
N GLU A 98 -3.85 -18.40 0.41
CA GLU A 98 -3.87 -17.35 1.43
C GLU A 98 -3.65 -17.89 2.85
N ASP A 99 -3.17 -17.02 3.74
CA ASP A 99 -3.15 -17.33 5.17
C ASP A 99 -4.60 -17.39 5.71
N SER A 100 -4.83 -18.04 6.86
CA SER A 100 -6.18 -18.29 7.41
C SER A 100 -7.05 -17.03 7.64
N ASN A 101 -6.43 -15.84 7.67
CA ASN A 101 -7.10 -14.55 7.86
C ASN A 101 -6.97 -13.65 6.60
N GLY A 102 -6.65 -14.24 5.46
CA GLY A 102 -6.22 -13.54 4.25
C GLY A 102 -4.76 -13.12 4.32
N THR A 103 -4.16 -12.86 3.16
CA THR A 103 -2.83 -12.25 3.06
C THR A 103 -3.00 -10.75 2.92
N THR A 104 -2.19 -9.94 3.60
CA THR A 104 -2.35 -8.47 3.60
C THR A 104 -1.12 -7.74 3.09
N ALA A 105 -1.35 -6.60 2.45
CA ALA A 105 -0.35 -5.58 2.17
C ALA A 105 -0.82 -4.27 2.79
N SER A 106 0.08 -3.49 3.38
CA SER A 106 -0.26 -2.20 3.98
C SER A 106 0.75 -1.12 3.63
N LYS A 107 0.30 0.14 3.67
CA LYS A 107 1.15 1.33 3.55
C LYS A 107 0.66 2.40 4.51
N THR A 108 1.57 2.92 5.31
CA THR A 108 1.30 4.01 6.25
C THR A 108 1.82 5.32 5.68
N GLU A 109 1.02 6.37 5.81
CA GLU A 109 1.33 7.73 5.38
C GLU A 109 0.97 8.72 6.50
N LEU A 110 1.74 9.81 6.62
CA LEU A 110 1.44 10.93 7.51
C LEU A 110 0.44 11.88 6.84
N ILE A 111 -0.66 12.18 7.53
CA ILE A 111 -1.67 13.13 7.07
C ILE A 111 -1.19 14.55 7.37
N LEU A 112 -0.94 15.31 6.31
CA LEU A 112 -0.52 16.70 6.43
C LEU A 112 -1.72 17.62 6.62
N SER A 113 -1.54 18.66 7.44
CA SER A 113 -2.49 19.77 7.47
C SER A 113 -2.39 20.61 6.22
N VAL A 114 -3.54 20.97 5.64
CA VAL A 114 -3.61 21.98 4.59
C VAL A 114 -4.06 23.29 5.23
N LYS A 115 -3.12 24.15 5.61
CA LYS A 115 -3.48 25.56 5.85
C LYS A 115 -3.67 26.24 4.50
N THR A 116 -4.92 26.44 4.09
CA THR A 116 -5.26 27.40 3.03
C THR A 116 -5.07 28.81 3.57
N ASN A 117 -3.83 29.30 3.57
CA ASN A 117 -3.61 30.73 3.65
C ASN A 117 -3.92 31.31 2.28
N HIS A 118 -4.86 32.25 2.21
CA HIS A 118 -5.03 33.12 1.06
C HIS A 118 -3.66 33.72 0.68
N GLY A 119 -3.00 33.17 -0.35
CA GLY A 119 -1.94 33.85 -1.10
C GLY A 119 -0.46 33.53 -0.85
N VAL A 120 -0.02 32.57 -0.02
CA VAL A 120 1.44 32.29 0.11
C VAL A 120 1.78 30.80 0.32
N ARG A 121 2.79 30.37 -0.45
CA ARG A 121 3.54 29.10 -0.47
C ARG A 121 3.59 28.35 0.88
N LEU A 122 3.27 27.06 0.81
CA LEU A 122 3.30 26.06 1.89
C LEU A 122 4.66 26.06 2.62
N VAL A 123 4.66 26.45 3.90
CA VAL A 123 5.80 26.22 4.82
C VAL A 123 5.46 25.00 5.66
N ILE A 124 6.16 23.90 5.40
CA ILE A 124 6.14 22.70 6.22
C ILE A 124 6.94 23.03 7.49
N ARG A 125 6.27 23.13 8.65
CA ARG A 125 6.96 23.07 9.95
C ARG A 125 6.99 21.61 10.39
N LEU A 126 8.15 20.97 10.23
CA LEU A 126 8.51 19.78 11.01
C LEU A 126 8.91 20.30 12.39
N MET A 127 8.20 19.88 13.44
CA MET A 127 8.64 20.07 14.83
C MET A 127 9.74 19.06 15.16
#